data_AF-A0A1X0UNU6-F1
#
_entry.id   AF-A0A1X0UNU6-F1
#
_cell.length_a   1.000
_cell.length_b   1.000
_cell.length_c   1.000
_cell.angle_alpha   90.00
_cell.angle_beta   90.00
_cell.angle_gamma   90.00
#
_symmetry.space_group_name_H-M   'P 1'
#
loop_
_entity.id
_entity.type
_entity.pdbx_description
1 polymer ?
#
loop_
_entity_poly.entity_id
_entity_poly.type
_entity_poly.pdbx_seq_one_letter_code
_entity_poly.pdbx_strand_id
1 'polypeptide(L)'
;MEPKSYTSGERVFGPPRGTFDADWAATALRSNRPELDFATSVRAVEQAWDLLRTRDLRGAELANALDMEPDLASAVAAVATEIAEFYLDRS
;
A
#
# COMPACT_ATOMS: atom_id res chain seq x y z
N MET A 1 -40.41 15.88 2.32
CA MET A 1 -39.62 14.87 1.59
C MET A 1 -38.19 15.06 2.04
N GLU A 2 -37.75 14.31 3.04
CA GLU A 2 -36.41 14.44 3.60
C GLU A 2 -35.39 13.79 2.64
N PRO A 3 -34.24 14.41 2.36
CA PRO A 3 -33.23 13.80 1.51
C PRO A 3 -32.62 12.59 2.24
N LYS A 4 -32.66 11.44 1.57
CA LYS A 4 -32.07 10.18 2.04
C LYS A 4 -30.60 10.39 2.38
N SER A 5 -30.22 10.11 3.62
CA SER A 5 -28.85 10.06 4.09
C SER A 5 -28.02 9.14 3.21
N TYR A 6 -26.99 9.68 2.55
CA TYR A 6 -25.95 8.86 1.94
C TYR A 6 -25.12 8.23 3.06
N THR A 7 -25.38 6.95 3.38
CA THR A 7 -24.50 6.16 4.23
C THR A 7 -23.22 5.90 3.45
N SER A 8 -22.16 6.64 3.76
CA SER A 8 -20.80 6.37 3.31
C SER A 8 -20.27 5.11 4.00
N GLY A 9 -20.64 3.96 3.46
CA GLY A 9 -20.03 2.67 3.76
C GLY A 9 -19.42 2.13 2.47
N GLU A 10 -18.41 2.82 1.93
CA GLU A 10 -17.63 2.27 0.82
C GLU A 10 -16.92 1.03 1.35
N ARG A 11 -17.46 -0.14 1.00
CA ARG A 11 -16.79 -1.41 1.25
C ARG A 11 -15.64 -1.49 0.27
N VAL A 12 -14.48 -1.01 0.71
CA VAL A 12 -13.21 -1.21 0.02
C VAL A 12 -12.92 -2.70 0.07
N PHE A 13 -13.21 -3.39 -1.02
CA PHE A 13 -12.87 -4.80 -1.20
C PHE A 13 -11.35 -4.86 -1.42
N GLY A 14 -10.60 -5.22 -0.37
CA GLY A 14 -9.21 -5.62 -0.52
C GLY A 14 -9.11 -6.99 -1.22
N PRO A 15 -7.93 -7.35 -1.75
CA PRO A 15 -7.74 -8.64 -2.38
C PRO A 15 -8.03 -9.83 -1.45
N PRO A 16 -8.30 -11.02 -2.02
CA PRO A 16 -8.37 -12.26 -1.25
C PRO A 16 -7.09 -12.47 -0.42
N ARG A 17 -7.25 -13.08 0.78
CA ARG A 17 -6.12 -13.40 1.67
C ARG A 17 -5.00 -14.12 0.92
N GLY A 18 -3.77 -13.61 1.05
CA GLY A 18 -2.57 -14.16 0.40
C GLY A 18 -2.28 -13.64 -1.01
N THR A 19 -3.10 -12.75 -1.57
CA THR A 19 -2.82 -12.10 -2.86
C THR A 19 -2.46 -10.63 -2.62
N PHE A 20 -1.27 -10.22 -3.06
CA PHE A 20 -0.92 -8.80 -3.10
C PHE A 20 -1.60 -8.14 -4.30
N ASP A 21 -2.38 -7.10 -4.03
CA ASP A 21 -3.00 -6.25 -5.05
C ASP A 21 -2.28 -4.91 -5.08
N ALA A 22 -1.45 -4.74 -6.10
CA ALA A 22 -0.67 -3.53 -6.31
C ALA A 22 -1.55 -2.31 -6.59
N ASP A 23 -2.73 -2.49 -7.20
CA ASP A 23 -3.65 -1.39 -7.52
C ASP A 23 -4.32 -0.86 -6.24
N TRP A 24 -4.70 -1.78 -5.35
CA TRP A 24 -5.21 -1.42 -4.03
C TRP A 24 -4.13 -0.75 -3.16
N ALA A 25 -2.91 -1.31 -3.13
CA ALA A 25 -1.78 -0.72 -2.42
C ALA A 25 -1.40 0.68 -2.97
N ALA A 26 -1.45 0.86 -4.29
CA ALA A 26 -1.24 2.15 -4.94
C ALA A 26 -2.30 3.18 -4.55
N THR A 27 -3.56 2.74 -4.41
CA THR A 27 -4.66 3.59 -3.93
C THR A 27 -4.45 4.03 -2.48
N ALA A 28 -3.99 3.11 -1.62
CA ALA A 28 -3.64 3.43 -0.24
C ALA A 28 -2.45 4.41 -0.17
N LEU A 29 -1.41 4.20 -0.98
CA LEU A 29 -0.27 5.12 -1.06
C LEU A 29 -0.71 6.53 -1.49
N ARG A 30 -1.59 6.65 -2.49
CA ARG A 30 -2.08 7.93 -2.99
C ARG A 30 -3.00 8.66 -2.01
N SER A 31 -3.67 7.94 -1.12
CA SER A 31 -4.41 8.56 -0.01
C SER A 31 -3.47 9.35 0.94
N ASN A 32 -2.22 8.89 1.07
CA ASN A 32 -1.18 9.56 1.87
C ASN A 32 -0.29 10.51 1.05
N ARG A 33 -0.20 10.30 -0.28
CA ARG A 33 0.63 11.04 -1.23
C ARG A 33 -0.19 11.39 -2.49
N PRO A 34 -1.16 12.33 -2.38
CA PRO A 34 -2.09 12.63 -3.47
C PRO A 34 -1.43 13.21 -4.72
N GLU A 35 -0.19 13.70 -4.61
CA GLU A 35 0.63 14.19 -5.71
C GLU A 35 1.13 13.10 -6.66
N LEU A 36 1.11 11.82 -6.25
CA LEU A 36 1.57 10.72 -7.07
C LEU A 36 0.50 10.32 -8.10
N ASP A 37 0.95 10.09 -9.33
CA ASP A 37 0.13 9.42 -10.33
C ASP A 37 0.00 7.93 -10.02
N PHE A 38 -1.09 7.33 -10.50
CA PHE A 38 -1.42 5.94 -10.20
C PHE A 38 -0.38 4.94 -10.71
N ALA A 39 0.15 5.14 -11.92
CA ALA A 39 1.11 4.20 -12.50
C ALA A 39 2.45 4.20 -11.74
N THR A 40 2.90 5.37 -11.30
CA THR A 40 4.07 5.50 -10.44
C THR A 40 3.84 4.85 -9.09
N SER A 41 2.65 5.03 -8.49
CA SER A 41 2.31 4.39 -7.22
C SER A 41 2.31 2.87 -7.31
N VAL A 42 1.73 2.28 -8.38
CA VAL A 42 1.73 0.83 -8.60
C VAL A 42 3.16 0.29 -8.67
N ARG A 43 4.02 0.90 -9.49
CA ARG A 43 5.42 0.46 -9.61
C ARG A 43 6.19 0.54 -8.29
N ALA A 44 5.95 1.60 -7.50
CA ALA A 44 6.60 1.78 -6.21
C ALA A 44 6.22 0.67 -5.21
N VAL A 45 4.92 0.36 -5.10
CA VAL A 45 4.44 -0.68 -4.18
C VAL A 45 4.81 -2.08 -4.66
N GLU A 46 4.86 -2.34 -5.98
CA GLU A 46 5.37 -3.61 -6.54
C GLU A 46 6.84 -3.82 -6.18
N GLN A 47 7.68 -2.80 -6.35
CA GLN A 47 9.10 -2.87 -6.00
C GLN A 47 9.29 -3.14 -4.51
N ALA A 48 8.54 -2.44 -3.65
CA ALA A 48 8.59 -2.65 -2.21
C ALA A 48 8.11 -4.05 -1.82
N TRP A 49 7.04 -4.55 -2.46
CA TRP A 49 6.53 -5.89 -2.21
C TRP A 49 7.52 -6.98 -2.62
N ASP A 50 8.23 -6.82 -3.74
CA ASP A 50 9.25 -7.79 -4.15
C ASP A 50 10.43 -7.81 -3.17
N LEU A 51 10.91 -6.65 -2.70
CA LEU A 51 11.95 -6.58 -1.66
C LEU A 51 11.48 -7.21 -0.34
N LEU A 52 10.25 -6.93 0.06
CA LEU A 52 9.60 -7.49 1.23
C LEU A 52 9.55 -9.03 1.13
N ARG A 53 9.08 -9.58 0.01
CA ARG A 53 8.95 -11.03 -0.19
C ARG A 53 10.28 -11.76 -0.34
N THR A 54 11.27 -11.14 -0.99
CA THR A 54 12.55 -11.80 -1.32
C THR A 54 13.58 -11.69 -0.21
N ARG A 55 13.53 -10.62 0.59
CA ARG A 55 14.53 -10.31 1.62
C ARG A 55 13.95 -10.17 3.03
N ASP A 56 12.64 -10.34 3.17
CA ASP A 56 11.90 -10.18 4.41
C ASP A 56 12.07 -8.79 5.07
N LEU A 57 12.34 -7.76 4.27
CA LEU A 57 12.52 -6.40 4.78
C LEU A 57 11.17 -5.79 5.18
N ARG A 58 11.16 -5.00 6.25
CA ARG A 58 10.00 -4.24 6.75
C ARG A 58 10.42 -2.85 7.22
N GLY A 59 9.45 -1.95 7.34
CA GLY A 59 9.63 -0.64 7.97
C GLY A 59 10.82 0.15 7.42
N ALA A 60 11.70 0.63 8.30
CA ALA A 60 12.85 1.45 7.93
C ALA A 60 13.87 0.70 7.04
N GLU A 61 14.04 -0.61 7.23
CA GLU A 61 14.97 -1.40 6.41
C GLU A 61 14.47 -1.54 4.97
N LEU A 62 13.15 -1.69 4.80
CA LEU A 62 12.52 -1.68 3.49
C LEU A 62 12.64 -0.29 2.84
N ALA A 63 12.41 0.79 3.59
CA ALA A 63 12.58 2.15 3.08
C ALA A 63 14.01 2.42 2.60
N ASN A 64 15.02 2.00 3.37
CA ASN A 64 16.43 2.16 3.01
C ASN A 64 16.86 1.34 1.79
N ALA A 65 16.14 0.26 1.47
CA ALA A 65 16.42 -0.58 0.32
C ALA A 65 15.75 -0.10 -0.99
N LEU A 66 14.81 0.85 -0.90
CA LEU A 66 14.17 1.46 -2.05
C LEU A 66 15.07 2.56 -2.62
N ASP A 67 15.36 2.47 -3.92
CA ASP A 67 16.12 3.49 -4.66
C ASP A 67 15.20 4.65 -5.06
N MET A 68 14.78 5.44 -4.07
CA MET A 68 13.82 6.53 -4.19
C MET A 68 14.15 7.67 -3.22
N GLU A 69 13.51 8.82 -3.40
CA GLU A 69 13.58 9.92 -2.42
C GLU A 69 13.13 9.45 -1.01
N PRO A 70 13.83 9.83 0.08
CA PRO A 70 13.62 9.26 1.41
C PRO A 70 12.17 9.33 1.93
N ASP A 71 11.48 10.43 1.68
CA ASP A 71 10.09 10.61 2.11
C ASP A 71 9.13 9.69 1.34
N LEU A 72 9.39 9.49 0.04
CA LEU A 72 8.62 8.57 -0.79
C LEU A 72 8.89 7.12 -0.38
N ALA A 73 10.17 6.76 -0.21
CA ALA A 73 10.58 5.44 0.23
C ALA A 73 9.93 5.06 1.57
N SER A 74 9.90 6.01 2.52
CA SER A 74 9.25 5.82 3.82
C SER A 74 7.74 5.59 3.70
N ALA A 75 7.05 6.38 2.88
CA ALA A 75 5.61 6.22 2.65
C ALA A 75 5.27 4.87 1.97
N VAL A 76 6.04 4.48 0.96
CA VAL A 76 5.89 3.20 0.25
C VAL A 76 6.15 2.03 1.19
N ALA A 77 7.23 2.08 1.97
CA ALA A 77 7.59 1.02 2.91
C ALA A 77 6.54 0.86 4.03
N ALA A 78 5.97 1.96 4.51
CA ALA A 78 4.89 1.93 5.49
C ALA A 78 3.65 1.18 4.95
N VAL A 79 3.20 1.53 3.74
CA VAL A 79 2.07 0.86 3.08
C VAL A 79 2.38 -0.63 2.87
N ALA A 80 3.55 -0.97 2.31
CA ALA A 80 3.91 -2.36 2.07
C ALA A 80 4.00 -3.18 3.36
N THR A 81 4.51 -2.59 4.44
CA THR A 81 4.60 -3.24 5.76
C THR A 81 3.21 -3.48 6.37
N GLU A 82 2.34 -2.47 6.36
CA GLU A 82 0.95 -2.60 6.85
C GLU A 82 0.19 -3.69 6.10
N ILE A 83 0.35 -3.75 4.78
CA ILE A 83 -0.26 -4.79 3.94
C ILE A 83 0.29 -6.17 4.30
N ALA A 84 1.61 -6.32 4.47
CA ALA A 84 2.20 -7.58 4.88
C ALA A 84 1.68 -8.04 6.25
N GLU A 85 1.59 -7.14 7.24
CA GLU A 85 1.03 -7.46 8.56
C GLU A 85 -0.43 -7.93 8.46
N PHE A 86 -1.22 -7.29 7.60
CA PHE A 86 -2.63 -7.64 7.43
C PHE A 86 -2.84 -8.99 6.73
N TYR A 87 -2.03 -9.31 5.71
CA TYR A 87 -2.25 -10.45 4.82
C TYR A 87 -1.36 -11.66 5.08
N LEU A 88 -0.12 -11.45 5.54
CA LEU A 88 0.85 -12.52 5.78
C LEU A 88 0.92 -12.92 7.25
N ASP A 89 0.82 -11.96 8.17
CA ASP A 89 1.11 -12.22 9.60
C ASP A 89 -0.14 -12.55 10.44
N ARG A 90 -1.35 -12.20 9.97
CA ARG A 90 -2.62 -12.55 10.66
C ARG A 90 -3.16 -13.95 10.30
N SER A 91 -2.31 -14.89 9.88
CA SER A 91 -2.67 -16.29 9.57
C SER A 91 -2.70 -17.17 10.82
#